data_AF-A0A496PCX4-F1
#
_entry.id   AF-A0A496PCX4-F1
#
_cell.length_a   1.000
_cell.length_b   1.000
_cell.length_c   1.000
_cell.angle_alpha   90.00
_cell.angle_beta   90.00
_cell.angle_gamma   90.00
#
_symmetry.space_group_name_H-M   'P 1'
#
loop_
_entity.id
_entity.type
_entity.pdbx_description
1 polymer ?
#
loop_
_entity_poly.entity_id
_entity_poly.type
_entity_poly.pdbx_seq_one_letter_code
_entity_poly.pdbx_strand_id
1 'polypeptide(L)'
;AEHAIEMIAVAPISAKFAMAYLAFLSSALGFVFWSFALEHAEKVSDVTNFMYISPIVAAIVAAFLLGEIPNMGLYIGAPIILGSLYLFNQYR
;
A
#
# COMPACT_ATOMS: atom_id res chain seq x y z
N ALA A 1 17.90 13.51 -16.98
CA ALA A 1 16.48 13.57 -17.41
C ALA A 1 16.29 12.94 -18.79
N GLU A 2 17.11 13.30 -19.78
CA GLU A 2 16.99 12.79 -21.16
C GLU A 2 17.03 11.26 -21.27
N HIS A 3 17.99 10.59 -20.62
CA HIS A 3 18.02 9.12 -20.58
C HIS A 3 16.81 8.46 -19.92
N ALA A 4 16.16 9.10 -18.94
CA ALA A 4 14.97 8.55 -18.32
C ALA A 4 13.75 8.66 -19.26
N ILE A 5 13.67 9.73 -20.03
CA ILE A 5 12.59 9.96 -21.01
C ILE A 5 12.70 8.94 -22.15
N GLU A 6 13.91 8.66 -22.65
CA GLU A 6 14.15 7.62 -23.65
C GLU A 6 13.74 6.23 -23.15
N MET A 7 14.12 5.88 -21.92
CA MET A 7 13.76 4.60 -21.31
C MET A 7 12.25 4.42 -21.17
N ILE A 8 11.52 5.49 -20.83
CA ILE A 8 10.04 5.48 -20.76
C ILE A 8 9.43 5.35 -22.17
N ALA A 9 10.00 6.04 -23.17
CA ALA A 9 9.49 5.99 -24.54
C ALA A 9 9.57 4.58 -25.13
N VAL A 10 10.69 3.88 -24.89
CA VAL A 10 10.96 2.53 -25.38
C VAL A 10 10.31 1.44 -24.51
N ALA A 11 9.88 1.76 -23.29
CA ALA A 11 9.27 0.79 -22.37
C ALA A 11 8.03 0.10 -22.96
N PRO A 12 7.83 -1.20 -22.64
CA PRO A 12 6.65 -1.94 -23.04
C PRO A 12 5.37 -1.32 -22.47
N ILE A 13 4.25 -1.54 -23.14
CA ILE A 13 2.96 -0.93 -22.78
C ILE A 13 2.50 -1.31 -21.37
N SER A 14 2.80 -2.54 -20.93
CA SER A 14 2.55 -3.00 -19.56
C SER A 14 3.28 -2.16 -18.52
N ALA A 15 4.56 -1.81 -18.77
CA ALA A 15 5.33 -0.95 -17.87
C ALA A 15 4.78 0.48 -17.84
N LYS A 16 4.31 1.00 -18.98
CA LYS A 16 3.66 2.32 -19.05
C LYS A 16 2.37 2.36 -18.23
N PHE A 17 1.54 1.32 -18.32
CA PHE A 17 0.34 1.19 -17.48
C PHE A 17 0.68 1.04 -16.00
N ALA A 18 1.70 0.25 -15.65
CA ALA A 18 2.16 0.13 -14.27
C ALA A 18 2.64 1.47 -13.70
N MET A 19 3.38 2.26 -14.49
CA MET A 19 3.79 3.62 -14.10
C MET A 19 2.59 4.54 -13.89
N ALA A 20 1.61 4.54 -14.80
CA ALA A 20 0.40 5.34 -14.65
C ALA A 20 -0.41 4.94 -13.41
N TYR A 21 -0.54 3.64 -13.16
CA TYR A 21 -1.19 3.09 -11.96
C TYR A 21 -0.49 3.55 -10.68
N LEU A 22 0.83 3.44 -10.60
CA LEU A 22 1.61 3.85 -9.44
C LEU A 22 1.57 5.37 -9.19
N ALA A 23 1.63 6.17 -10.26
CA ALA A 23 1.58 7.62 -10.16
C ALA A 23 0.20 8.12 -9.70
N PHE A 24 -0.87 7.55 -10.24
CA PHE A 24 -2.23 8.02 -9.93
C PHE A 24 -2.80 7.38 -8.66
N LEU A 25 -2.89 6.06 -8.61
CA LEU A 25 -3.54 5.35 -7.51
C LEU A 25 -2.65 5.26 -6.28
N SER A 26 -1.43 4.72 -6.43
CA SER A 26 -0.57 4.48 -5.27
C SER A 26 -0.02 5.77 -4.66
N SER A 27 0.16 6.82 -5.49
CA SER A 27 0.77 8.08 -5.04
C SER A 27 -0.29 9.16 -4.86
N ALA A 28 -0.86 9.71 -5.93
CA ALA A 28 -1.75 10.87 -5.83
C ALA A 28 -2.99 10.60 -4.95
N LEU A 29 -3.74 9.54 -5.23
CA LEU A 29 -4.90 9.17 -4.40
C LEU A 29 -4.50 8.71 -3.01
N GLY A 30 -3.42 7.92 -2.90
CA GLY A 30 -2.90 7.47 -1.61
C GLY A 30 -2.60 8.63 -0.65
N PHE A 31 -1.91 9.66 -1.13
CA PHE A 31 -1.62 10.86 -0.33
C PHE A 31 -2.87 11.66 0.00
N VAL A 32 -3.80 11.84 -0.95
CA VAL A 32 -5.06 12.55 -0.69
C VAL A 32 -5.86 11.86 0.41
N PHE A 33 -6.04 10.53 0.33
CA PHE A 33 -6.76 9.79 1.35
C PHE A 33 -6.03 9.77 2.69
N TRP A 34 -4.70 9.71 2.69
CA TRP A 34 -3.91 9.79 3.92
C TRP A 34 -4.05 11.15 4.59
N SER A 35 -3.92 12.25 3.84
CA SER A 35 -4.15 13.60 4.35
C SER A 35 -5.58 13.79 4.85
N PHE A 36 -6.58 13.31 4.11
CA PHE A 36 -7.98 13.35 4.53
C PHE A 36 -8.23 12.56 5.82
N ALA A 37 -7.65 11.36 5.95
CA ALA A 37 -7.76 10.54 7.15
C ALA A 37 -7.09 11.20 8.36
N LEU A 38 -5.95 11.86 8.17
CA LEU A 38 -5.29 12.63 9.24
C LEU A 38 -6.13 13.83 9.67
N GLU A 39 -6.79 14.51 8.75
CA GLU A 39 -7.66 15.66 9.05
C GLU A 39 -8.91 15.25 9.84
N HIS A 40 -9.45 14.05 9.60
CA HIS A 40 -10.69 13.56 10.22
C HIS A 40 -10.45 12.64 11.42
N ALA A 41 -9.22 12.22 11.70
CA ALA A 41 -8.91 11.35 12.82
C ALA A 41 -8.80 12.13 14.13
N GLU A 42 -9.51 11.68 15.17
CA GLU A 42 -9.39 12.24 16.53
C GLU A 42 -7.99 12.03 17.14
N LYS A 43 -7.31 10.93 16.75
CA LYS A 43 -5.94 10.61 17.16
C LYS A 43 -5.11 10.22 15.94
N VAL A 44 -3.99 10.90 15.71
CA VAL A 44 -3.02 10.59 14.63
C VAL A 44 -2.52 9.14 14.71
N SER A 45 -2.44 8.58 15.93
CA SER A 45 -2.06 7.19 16.19
C SER A 45 -2.95 6.16 15.48
N ASP A 46 -4.22 6.49 15.22
CA ASP A 46 -5.13 5.58 14.52
C ASP A 46 -4.73 5.43 13.07
N VAL A 47 -4.44 6.54 12.39
CA VAL A 47 -4.02 6.55 10.98
C VAL A 47 -2.69 5.82 10.80
N THR A 48 -1.72 6.06 11.69
CA THR A 48 -0.43 5.37 11.66
C THR A 48 -0.58 3.88 11.95
N ASN A 49 -1.47 3.48 12.85
CA ASN A 49 -1.72 2.06 13.11
C ASN A 49 -2.37 1.35 11.92
N PHE A 50 -3.28 2.01 11.20
CA PHE A 50 -3.84 1.48 9.96
C PHE A 50 -2.75 1.18 8.91
N MET A 51 -1.62 1.89 8.94
CA MET A 51 -0.50 1.59 8.04
C MET A 51 0.11 0.20 8.31
N TYR A 52 -0.01 -0.38 9.51
CA TYR A 52 0.43 -1.75 9.76
C TYR A 52 -0.37 -2.81 8.98
N ILE A 53 -1.59 -2.49 8.53
CA ILE A 53 -2.40 -3.38 7.67
C ILE A 53 -1.88 -3.34 6.22
N SER A 54 -1.14 -2.30 5.81
CA SER A 54 -0.62 -2.13 4.44
C SER A 54 0.08 -3.38 3.87
N PRO A 55 1.00 -4.08 4.55
CA PRO A 55 1.60 -5.30 4.02
C PRO A 55 0.58 -6.42 3.72
N ILE A 56 -0.50 -6.52 4.50
CA ILE A 56 -1.57 -7.50 4.25
C ILE A 56 -2.37 -7.11 3.00
N VAL A 57 -2.78 -5.84 2.91
CA VAL A 57 -3.52 -5.33 1.75
C VAL A 57 -2.65 -5.42 0.49
N ALA A 58 -1.38 -5.04 0.58
CA ALA A 58 -0.44 -5.10 -0.52
C ALA A 58 -0.26 -6.53 -1.03
N ALA A 59 -0.18 -7.51 -0.14
CA ALA A 59 -0.07 -8.91 -0.55
C ALA A 59 -1.36 -9.45 -1.20
N ILE A 60 -2.54 -9.04 -0.72
CA ILE A 60 -3.82 -9.38 -1.35
C ILE A 60 -3.89 -8.76 -2.76
N VAL A 61 -3.56 -7.48 -2.88
CA VAL A 61 -3.55 -6.75 -4.16
C VAL A 61 -2.51 -7.35 -5.12
N ALA A 62 -1.32 -7.72 -4.64
CA ALA A 62 -0.30 -8.40 -5.43
C ALA A 62 -0.76 -9.79 -5.90
N ALA A 63 -1.41 -10.56 -5.03
CA ALA A 63 -1.99 -11.85 -5.41
C ALA A 63 -3.05 -11.72 -6.52
N PHE A 64 -3.90 -10.68 -6.46
CA PHE A 64 -4.90 -10.43 -7.48
C PHE A 64 -4.33 -9.85 -8.79
N LEU A 65 -3.43 -8.88 -8.71
CA LEU A 65 -2.91 -8.17 -9.89
C LEU A 65 -1.75 -8.90 -10.58
N LEU A 66 -0.89 -9.57 -9.82
CA LEU A 66 0.32 -10.23 -10.31
C LEU A 66 0.20 -11.76 -10.31
N GLY A 67 -0.81 -12.32 -9.65
CA GLY A 67 -0.98 -13.77 -9.51
C GLY A 67 0.04 -14.42 -8.57
N GLU A 68 0.75 -13.63 -7.76
CA GLU A 68 1.77 -14.13 -6.85
C GLU A 68 1.13 -14.75 -5.59
N ILE A 69 1.58 -15.94 -5.21
CA ILE A 69 1.14 -16.57 -3.97
C ILE A 69 1.86 -15.88 -2.80
N PRO A 70 1.13 -15.36 -1.80
CA PRO A 70 1.76 -14.71 -0.66
C PRO A 70 2.77 -15.62 0.05
N ASN A 71 3.93 -15.06 0.38
CA ASN A 71 5.01 -15.80 1.05
C ASN A 71 4.58 -16.28 2.45
N MET A 72 5.16 -17.39 2.92
CA MET A 72 4.99 -17.93 4.29
C MET A 72 5.15 -16.86 5.39
N GLY A 73 6.02 -15.85 5.15
CA GLY A 73 6.19 -14.70 6.04
C GLY A 73 4.91 -13.89 6.28
N LEU A 74 4.02 -13.76 5.28
CA LEU A 74 2.73 -13.10 5.47
C LEU A 74 1.80 -13.93 6.37
N TYR A 75 1.83 -15.26 6.28
CA TYR A 75 0.98 -16.11 7.11
C TYR A 75 1.32 -16.01 8.60
N ILE A 76 2.58 -15.69 8.93
CA ILE A 76 3.02 -15.43 10.31
C ILE A 76 2.81 -13.95 10.67
N GLY A 77 3.13 -13.04 9.75
CA GLY A 77 3.02 -11.60 9.98
C GLY A 77 1.58 -11.11 10.11
N ALA A 78 0.64 -11.66 9.33
CA ALA A 78 -0.76 -11.23 9.34
C ALA A 78 -1.44 -11.45 10.71
N PRO A 79 -1.32 -12.62 11.38
CA PRO A 79 -1.80 -12.79 12.75
C PRO A 79 -1.17 -11.81 13.75
N ILE A 80 0.14 -11.52 13.61
CA ILE A 80 0.85 -10.60 14.50
C ILE A 80 0.31 -9.17 14.34
N ILE A 81 0.14 -8.71 13.10
CA ILE A 81 -0.40 -7.38 12.78
C ILE A 81 -1.86 -7.24 13.24
N LEU A 82 -2.69 -8.24 12.94
CA LEU A 82 -4.10 -8.21 13.35
C LEU A 82 -4.24 -8.29 14.87
N GLY A 83 -3.40 -9.10 15.53
CA GLY A 83 -3.35 -9.21 16.98
C GLY A 83 -2.89 -7.93 17.66
N SER A 84 -1.86 -7.25 17.14
CA SER A 84 -1.38 -5.99 17.69
C SER A 84 -2.41 -4.87 17.55
N LEU A 85 -3.14 -4.81 16.43
CA LEU A 85 -4.23 -3.87 16.21
C LEU A 85 -5.41 -4.13 17.13
N TYR A 86 -5.80 -5.40 17.30
CA TYR A 86 -6.86 -5.78 18.22
C TYR A 86 -6.51 -5.35 19.65
N LEU A 87 -5.28 -5.63 20.09
CA LEU A 87 -4.78 -5.22 21.41
C LEU A 87 -4.78 -3.69 21.54
N PHE A 88 -4.25 -2.98 20.56
CA PHE A 88 -4.20 -1.52 20.56
C PHE A 88 -5.60 -0.90 20.66
N ASN A 89 -6.57 -1.42 19.93
CA ASN A 89 -7.95 -0.94 19.97
C ASN A 89 -8.66 -1.26 21.31
N GLN A 90 -8.28 -2.36 21.98
CA GLN A 90 -8.79 -2.74 23.29
C GLN A 90 -8.27 -1.85 24.43
N TYR A 91 -7.02 -1.39 24.36
CA TYR A 91 -6.39 -0.55 25.40
C TYR A 91 -6.38 0.95 25.05
N ARG A 92 -7.29 1.38 24.16
CA ARG A 92 -7.38 2.74 23.62
C ARG A 92 -8.10 3.75 24.50
#